data_AF-A0A3T0KR39-F1
#
_entry.id   AF-A0A3T0KR39-F1
#
_cell.length_a   1.000
_cell.length_b   1.000
_cell.length_c   1.000
_cell.angle_alpha   90.00
_cell.angle_beta   90.00
_cell.angle_gamma   90.00
#
_symmetry.space_group_name_H-M   'P 1'
#
loop_
_entity.id
_entity.type
_entity.pdbx_description
1 polymer ?
#
loop_
_entity_poly.entity_id
_entity_poly.type
_entity_poly.pdbx_seq_one_letter_code
_entity_poly.pdbx_strand_id
1 'polypeptide(L)' 'MKDLKIPGFSVELSDIPSSVQRYPPLLGEHTDEVLNELDYSYTQIKELKRAKVF' A
#
# COMPACT_ATOMS: atom_id res chain seq x y z
N MET A 1 -13.98 -8.96 -1.84
CA MET A 1 -14.39 -8.18 -3.03
C MET A 1 -15.88 -8.35 -3.35
N LYS A 2 -16.80 -8.13 -2.39
CA LYS A 2 -18.24 -8.30 -2.69
C LYS A 2 -18.92 -7.04 -3.25
N ASP A 3 -18.39 -5.83 -2.99
CA ASP A 3 -19.10 -4.58 -3.36
C ASP A 3 -18.27 -3.50 -4.08
N LEU A 4 -16.97 -3.71 -4.33
CA LEU A 4 -16.15 -2.76 -5.10
C LEU A 4 -16.29 -3.04 -6.60
N LYS A 5 -16.95 -2.13 -7.32
CA LYS A 5 -17.04 -2.15 -8.78
C LYS A 5 -15.95 -1.26 -9.37
N ILE A 6 -14.96 -1.89 -9.99
CA ILE A 6 -13.87 -1.24 -10.71
C ILE A 6 -13.84 -1.79 -12.15
N PRO A 7 -13.55 -0.95 -13.15
CA PRO A 7 -13.33 -1.45 -14.50
C PRO A 7 -12.16 -2.44 -14.48
N GLY A 8 -12.27 -3.50 -15.27
CA GLY A 8 -11.20 -4.47 -15.47
C GLY A 8 -10.03 -3.88 -16.28
N PHE A 9 -9.02 -4.70 -16.50
CA PHE A 9 -7.88 -4.33 -17.33
C PHE A 9 -8.30 -4.24 -18.81
N SER A 10 -7.87 -3.20 -19.52
CA SER A 10 -8.26 -2.95 -20.92
C SER A 10 -7.56 -3.86 -21.94
N VAL A 11 -6.47 -4.51 -21.54
CA VAL A 11 -5.66 -5.41 -22.35
C VAL A 11 -5.31 -6.62 -21.51
N GLU A 12 -5.38 -7.81 -22.10
CA GLU A 12 -4.90 -9.04 -21.49
C GLU A 12 -3.51 -9.39 -22.04
N LEU A 13 -2.61 -9.82 -21.15
CA LEU A 13 -1.29 -10.33 -21.52
C LEU A 13 -1.32 -11.86 -21.47
N SER A 14 -0.88 -12.52 -22.53
CA SER A 14 -0.95 -13.99 -22.66
C SER A 14 -0.14 -14.72 -21.57
N ASP A 15 1.02 -14.18 -21.22
CA ASP A 15 1.99 -14.87 -20.37
C ASP A 15 1.92 -14.40 -18.91
N ILE A 16 1.35 -13.22 -18.66
CA ILE A 16 1.29 -12.59 -17.32
C ILE A 16 -0.14 -12.13 -17.04
N PRO A 17 -0.97 -12.97 -16.39
CA PRO A 17 -2.36 -12.60 -16.12
C PRO A 17 -2.43 -11.37 -15.21
N SER A 18 -3.27 -10.41 -15.59
CA SER A 18 -3.51 -9.22 -14.79
C SER A 18 -4.42 -9.55 -13.61
N SER A 19 -4.06 -9.11 -12.40
CA SER A 19 -4.84 -9.38 -11.19
C SER A 19 -4.92 -8.16 -10.27
N VAL A 20 -6.09 -7.96 -9.68
CA VAL A 20 -6.29 -7.00 -8.59
C VAL A 20 -6.04 -7.72 -7.28
N GLN A 21 -4.91 -7.45 -6.63
CA GLN A 21 -4.50 -8.17 -5.42
C GLN A 21 -5.13 -7.62 -4.14
N ARG A 22 -5.25 -6.29 -4.05
CA ARG A 22 -5.70 -5.59 -2.84
C ARG A 22 -6.65 -4.45 -3.19
N TYR A 23 -7.41 -4.03 -2.19
CA TYR A 23 -8.19 -2.81 -2.25
C TYR A 23 -7.27 -1.58 -2.29
N PRO A 24 -7.78 -0.41 -2.73
CA PRO A 24 -7.05 0.84 -2.56
C PRO A 24 -6.67 1.03 -1.08
N PRO A 25 -5.42 1.42 -0.78
CA PRO A 25 -4.99 1.62 0.59
C PRO A 25 -5.67 2.83 1.23
N LEU A 26 -5.84 2.78 2.55
CA LEU A 26 -6.22 3.95 3.35
C LEU A 26 -5.06 4.95 3.44
N LEU A 27 -5.37 6.20 3.81
CA LEU A 27 -4.36 7.21 4.09
C LEU A 27 -3.46 6.73 5.24
N GLY A 28 -2.17 6.54 4.94
CA GLY A 28 -1.17 6.09 5.90
C GLY A 28 -1.16 4.59 6.19
N GLU A 29 -1.92 3.76 5.46
CA GLU A 29 -2.03 2.32 5.72
C GLU A 29 -0.68 1.58 5.72
N HIS A 30 0.21 1.95 4.81
CA HIS A 30 1.51 1.28 4.61
C HIS A 30 2.70 2.13 5.07
N THR A 31 2.47 3.24 5.79
CA THR A 31 3.57 4.15 6.19
C THR A 31 4.62 3.44 7.06
N ASP A 32 4.19 2.64 8.04
CA ASP A 32 5.11 1.91 8.91
C ASP A 32 5.85 0.78 8.16
N GLU A 33 5.19 0.13 7.21
CA GLU A 33 5.78 -0.93 6.36
C GLU A 33 6.90 -0.36 5.50
N VAL A 34 6.61 0.71 4.73
CA VAL A 34 7.60 1.38 3.87
C VAL A 34 8.77 1.94 4.68
N LEU A 35 8.53 2.52 5.87
CA LEU A 35 9.60 3.02 6.71
C LEU A 35 10.50 1.89 7.26
N ASN A 36 9.92 0.74 7.62
CA ASN A 36 10.72 -0.42 8.02
C ASN A 36 11.56 -0.97 6.85
N GLU A 37 11.02 -0.99 5.62
CA GLU A 37 11.78 -1.39 4.42
C GLU A 37 12.96 -0.46 4.14
N LEU A 38 12.89 0.78 4.60
CA LEU A 38 13.96 1.78 4.53
C LEU A 38 14.87 1.77 5.78
N ASP A 39 14.88 0.68 6.55
CA ASP A 39 15.68 0.48 7.76
C ASP A 39 15.38 1.45 8.93
N TYR A 40 14.22 2.11 8.94
CA TYR A 40 13.79 2.86 10.12
C TYR A 40 13.34 1.90 11.22
N SER A 41 14.00 1.97 12.37
CA SER A 41 13.57 1.27 13.56
C SER A 41 12.20 1.76 14.05
N TYR A 42 11.48 0.88 14.75
CA TYR A 42 10.20 1.21 15.40
C TYR A 42 10.28 2.47 16.28
N THR A 43 11.40 2.68 16.97
CA THR A 43 11.61 3.87 17.80
C THR A 43 11.69 5.13 16.97
N GLN A 44 12.43 5.14 15.85
CA GLN A 44 12.49 6.28 14.93
C GLN A 44 11.12 6.58 14.31
N ILE A 45 10.38 5.57 13.86
CA ILE A 45 9.03 5.75 13.29
C ILE A 45 8.09 6.40 14.32
N LYS A 46 8.16 5.97 15.59
CA LYS A 46 7.37 6.55 16.68
C LYS A 46 7.71 8.03 16.92
N GLU A 47 8.97 8.42 16.81
CA GLU A 47 9.37 9.83 16.91
C GLU A 47 8.84 10.67 15.73
N LEU A 48 8.88 10.13 14.50
CA LEU A 48 8.31 10.83 13.34
C LEU A 48 6.80 11.05 13.47
N LYS A 49 6.06 10.06 13.99
CA LYS A 49 4.63 10.19 14.34
C LYS A 49 4.38 11.27 15.38
N ARG A 50 5.20 11.31 16.44
CA ARG A 50 5.10 12.34 17.49
C ARG A 50 5.37 13.74 16.93
N ALA A 51 6.33 13.85 16.03
CA ALA A 51 6.70 15.08 15.35
C ALA A 51 5.69 15.53 14.27
N LYS A 52 4.67 14.71 13.95
CA LYS A 52 3.66 14.97 12.90
C LYS A 52 4.27 15.27 11.53
N VAL A 53 5.32 14.54 11.18
CA VAL A 53 5.95 14.62 9.85
C VAL A 53 5.04 14.01 8.77
N PHE A 54 4.15 13.11 9.18
CA PHE A 54 3.10 12.47 8.38
C PHE A 54 1.87 12.20 9.25
#